data_AF-K2BZS0-F1
#
_entry.id   AF-K2BZS0-F1
#
_cell.length_a   1.000
_cell.length_b   1.000
_cell.length_c   1.000
_cell.angle_alpha   90.00
_cell.angle_beta   90.00
_cell.angle_gamma   90.00
#
_symmetry.space_group_name_H-M   'P 1'
#
loop_
_entity.id
_entity.type
_entity.pdbx_description
1 polymer ?
#
loop_
_entity_poly.entity_id
_entity_poly.type
_entity_poly.pdbx_seq_one_letter_code
_entity_poly.pdbx_strand_id
1 'polypeptide(L)'
;MTNEDRPERPLFGIRTISHGEKVVYDDSADAVVARLRAKPVIVNLFIDGPDSVFDPQELADYLIHSFGSNFHVENHGDIMQVALLTKDKEFIVGSLAKAKLVRYGGYGPPLPIGEKDKFRLEEEVLLRKPGVPIRQFLREQRLTKFDSLSLNGYYDVWSLRDAYSQMLPEELRGSESSRQVALVITGRGIGQMEQGRVHMRGGGSMGTLSVISTTGLVDAPGKPIEVEVAMDRTNRLGFLPNFNDPELTRQFIEVIKERGLSQEIVEETMNMMFRDKMLSHDDPRINEAIKGMALSFVLYTLGEYGKVFQCSTTDLSAGSPDLSKFCRLHDSHWQEELIAVQIKNPGQPEFCDYHTELFDKLGNT
;
A
#
# COMPACT_ATOMS: atom_id res chain seq x y z
N MET A 1 -0.95 -31.55 1.24
CA MET A 1 -2.18 -30.99 0.64
C MET A 1 -1.88 -30.74 -0.83
N THR A 2 -2.56 -31.49 -1.69
CA THR A 2 -2.43 -31.44 -3.15
C THR A 2 -3.10 -30.16 -3.68
N ASN A 3 -2.77 -29.76 -4.90
CA ASN A 3 -3.24 -28.51 -5.53
C ASN A 3 -4.77 -28.44 -5.77
N GLU A 4 -5.53 -29.43 -5.35
CA GLU A 4 -6.98 -29.57 -5.61
C GLU A 4 -7.87 -29.00 -4.49
N ASP A 5 -7.31 -28.63 -3.33
CA ASP A 5 -8.07 -28.08 -2.19
C ASP A 5 -8.06 -26.54 -2.11
N ARG A 6 -7.66 -25.82 -3.18
CA ARG A 6 -7.79 -24.35 -3.21
C ARG A 6 -9.23 -24.01 -3.60
N PRO A 7 -9.98 -23.23 -2.79
CA PRO A 7 -11.24 -22.69 -3.27
C PRO A 7 -10.98 -21.87 -4.54
N GLU A 8 -11.73 -22.15 -5.61
CA GLU A 8 -11.71 -21.36 -6.82
C GLU A 8 -11.85 -19.88 -6.45
N ARG A 9 -10.90 -19.05 -6.86
CA ARG A 9 -11.10 -17.60 -6.78
C ARG A 9 -12.32 -17.29 -7.67
N PRO A 10 -13.35 -16.62 -7.16
CA PRO A 10 -14.48 -16.25 -8.01
C PRO A 10 -13.96 -15.45 -9.19
N LEU A 11 -14.31 -15.91 -10.40
CA LEU A 11 -14.17 -15.12 -11.61
C LEU A 11 -14.87 -13.77 -11.39
N PHE A 12 -14.23 -12.70 -11.86
CA PHE A 12 -14.70 -11.33 -11.86
C PHE A 12 -16.24 -11.24 -12.01
N GLY A 13 -16.91 -10.63 -11.03
CA GLY A 13 -18.36 -10.38 -11.05
C GLY A 13 -19.27 -11.47 -10.47
N ILE A 14 -18.75 -12.58 -9.94
CA ILE A 14 -19.59 -13.66 -9.37
C ILE A 14 -19.30 -13.87 -7.88
N ARG A 15 -20.19 -13.42 -6.99
CA ARG A 15 -20.26 -13.98 -5.62
C ARG A 15 -21.13 -15.22 -5.65
N THR A 16 -20.55 -16.39 -5.35
CA THR A 16 -21.32 -17.59 -5.06
C THR A 16 -21.92 -17.45 -3.67
N ILE A 17 -23.24 -17.25 -3.56
CA ILE A 17 -23.94 -17.42 -2.28
C ILE A 17 -23.95 -18.91 -1.98
N SER A 18 -23.99 -19.29 -0.70
CA SER A 18 -23.89 -20.66 -0.15
C SER A 18 -24.93 -21.69 -0.67
N HIS A 19 -25.68 -21.38 -1.73
CA HIS A 19 -26.74 -22.22 -2.31
C HIS A 19 -26.66 -22.38 -3.85
N GLY A 20 -25.53 -22.01 -4.49
CA GLY A 20 -25.28 -22.34 -5.90
C GLY A 20 -25.96 -21.42 -6.93
N GLU A 21 -26.62 -20.34 -6.51
CA GLU A 21 -27.10 -19.31 -7.43
C GLU A 21 -25.96 -18.36 -7.83
N LYS A 22 -25.69 -18.27 -9.14
CA LYS A 22 -24.79 -17.25 -9.70
C LYS A 22 -25.57 -15.94 -9.81
N VAL A 23 -25.28 -14.98 -8.94
CA VAL A 23 -25.72 -13.61 -9.14
C VAL A 23 -24.78 -12.97 -10.17
N VAL A 24 -25.32 -12.61 -11.34
CA VAL A 24 -24.60 -11.78 -12.30
C VAL A 24 -24.75 -10.33 -11.83
N TYR A 25 -23.67 -9.73 -11.36
CA TYR A 25 -23.65 -8.30 -11.05
C TYR A 25 -23.59 -7.49 -12.36
N ASP A 26 -24.45 -6.48 -12.47
CA ASP A 26 -24.36 -5.49 -13.54
C ASP A 26 -23.26 -4.50 -13.18
N ASP A 27 -22.11 -4.66 -13.84
CA ASP A 27 -20.93 -3.82 -13.69
C ASP A 27 -20.86 -2.71 -14.75
N SER A 28 -21.98 -2.39 -15.42
CA SER A 28 -22.08 -1.19 -16.25
C SER A 28 -21.91 0.06 -15.39
N ALA A 29 -21.37 1.13 -15.98
CA ALA A 29 -21.18 2.39 -15.28
C ALA A 29 -22.50 2.91 -14.67
N ASP A 30 -23.63 2.80 -15.40
CA ASP A 30 -24.94 3.23 -14.91
C ASP A 30 -25.42 2.46 -13.67
N ALA A 31 -25.24 1.13 -13.67
CA ALA A 31 -25.63 0.31 -12.53
C ALA A 31 -24.78 0.59 -11.30
N VAL A 32 -23.46 0.77 -11.47
CA VAL A 32 -22.54 1.16 -10.38
C VAL A 32 -22.91 2.54 -9.85
N VAL A 33 -23.11 3.54 -10.71
CA VAL A 33 -23.52 4.91 -10.32
C VAL A 33 -24.81 4.87 -9.52
N ALA A 34 -25.82 4.11 -9.96
CA ALA A 34 -27.07 3.96 -9.24
C ALA A 34 -26.87 3.36 -7.84
N ARG A 35 -26.01 2.33 -7.69
CA ARG A 35 -25.68 1.73 -6.39
C ARG A 35 -24.93 2.67 -5.47
N LEU A 36 -23.99 3.45 -6.00
CA LEU A 36 -23.19 4.40 -5.23
C LEU A 36 -24.01 5.63 -4.82
N ARG A 37 -24.98 6.06 -5.64
CA ARG A 37 -25.91 7.18 -5.33
C ARG A 37 -27.08 6.80 -4.45
N ALA A 38 -27.34 5.50 -4.24
CA ALA A 38 -28.48 5.04 -3.48
C ALA A 38 -28.52 5.59 -2.03
N LYS A 39 -27.35 5.88 -1.45
CA LYS A 39 -27.19 6.50 -0.13
C LYS A 39 -25.91 7.34 -0.10
N PRO A 40 -25.84 8.40 0.72
CA PRO A 40 -24.59 9.10 0.99
C PRO A 40 -23.51 8.16 1.51
N VAL A 41 -22.27 8.39 1.11
CA VAL A 41 -21.09 7.66 1.58
C VAL A 41 -20.24 8.61 2.41
N ILE A 42 -19.79 8.14 3.58
CA ILE A 42 -18.85 8.88 4.43
C ILE A 42 -17.54 8.10 4.48
N VAL A 43 -16.46 8.73 4.05
CA VAL A 43 -15.10 8.22 4.17
C VAL A 43 -14.47 8.86 5.41
N ASN A 44 -14.33 8.09 6.48
CA ASN A 44 -13.61 8.46 7.69
C ASN A 44 -12.12 8.26 7.45
N LEU A 45 -11.42 9.35 7.10
CA LEU A 45 -9.99 9.36 6.82
C LEU A 45 -9.20 9.53 8.12
N PHE A 46 -8.25 8.62 8.34
CA PHE A 46 -7.29 8.67 9.42
C PHE A 46 -5.87 8.57 8.91
N ILE A 47 -4.93 9.08 9.69
CA ILE A 47 -3.49 8.93 9.45
C ILE A 47 -2.82 8.19 10.62
N ASP A 48 -1.71 7.51 10.34
CA ASP A 48 -0.82 6.92 11.34
C ASP A 48 0.62 7.17 10.90
N GLY A 49 1.11 8.36 11.24
CA GLY A 49 2.44 8.88 10.89
C GLY A 49 2.95 8.50 9.49
N PRO A 50 2.22 8.85 8.43
CA PRO A 50 2.66 8.65 7.04
C PRO A 50 3.94 9.42 6.72
N ASP A 51 4.51 9.18 5.53
CA ASP A 51 5.63 9.98 5.03
C ASP A 51 5.31 11.48 5.05
N SER A 52 6.32 12.31 5.31
CA SER A 52 6.16 13.73 5.65
C SER A 52 5.51 14.58 4.56
N VAL A 53 5.57 14.08 3.33
CA VAL A 53 5.03 14.69 2.11
C VAL A 53 3.54 14.41 1.87
N PHE A 54 2.94 13.50 2.64
CA PHE A 54 1.52 13.17 2.49
C PHE A 54 0.62 14.28 3.05
N ASP A 55 -0.32 14.75 2.23
CA ASP A 55 -1.33 15.73 2.62
C ASP A 55 -2.72 15.06 2.66
N PRO A 56 -3.30 14.85 3.86
CA PRO A 56 -4.62 14.24 3.98
C PRO A 56 -5.74 15.12 3.42
N GLN A 57 -5.58 16.45 3.39
CA GLN A 57 -6.59 17.34 2.82
C GLN A 57 -6.62 17.23 1.30
N GLU A 58 -5.45 17.16 0.67
CA GLU A 58 -5.38 16.97 -0.79
C GLU A 58 -6.00 15.64 -1.23
N LEU A 59 -5.78 14.56 -0.45
CA LEU A 59 -6.46 13.28 -0.70
C LEU A 59 -7.98 13.39 -0.51
N ALA A 60 -8.44 14.08 0.54
CA ALA A 60 -9.86 14.27 0.80
C ALA A 60 -10.54 15.04 -0.34
N ASP A 61 -9.95 16.15 -0.77
CA ASP A 61 -10.45 16.98 -1.87
C ASP A 61 -10.51 16.18 -3.17
N TYR A 62 -9.49 15.36 -3.43
CA TYR A 62 -9.46 14.48 -4.59
C TYR A 62 -10.60 13.44 -4.55
N LEU A 63 -10.81 12.75 -3.43
CA LEU A 63 -11.89 11.77 -3.30
C LEU A 63 -13.28 12.42 -3.48
N ILE A 64 -13.49 13.60 -2.90
CA ILE A 64 -14.74 14.36 -3.07
C ILE A 64 -14.93 14.74 -4.54
N HIS A 65 -13.88 15.22 -5.19
CA HIS A 65 -13.93 15.59 -6.61
C HIS A 65 -14.28 14.38 -7.50
N SER A 66 -13.61 13.24 -7.30
CA SER A 66 -13.82 12.05 -8.14
C SER A 66 -15.19 11.41 -7.94
N PHE A 67 -15.65 11.28 -6.68
CA PHE A 67 -16.91 10.59 -6.39
C PHE A 67 -18.15 11.52 -6.40
N GLY A 68 -17.95 12.84 -6.43
CA GLY A 68 -19.01 13.84 -6.46
C GLY A 68 -19.68 14.08 -5.11
N SER A 69 -20.74 14.90 -5.11
CA SER A 69 -21.35 15.48 -3.90
C SER A 69 -22.05 14.49 -2.97
N ASN A 70 -22.28 13.25 -3.41
CA ASN A 70 -22.85 12.19 -2.58
C ASN A 70 -21.81 11.52 -1.66
N PHE A 71 -20.53 11.87 -1.82
CA PHE A 71 -19.44 11.40 -0.99
C PHE A 71 -18.92 12.53 -0.11
N HIS A 72 -18.77 12.21 1.17
CA HIS A 72 -18.19 13.08 2.16
C HIS A 72 -16.91 12.45 2.69
N VAL A 73 -15.90 13.26 2.95
CA VAL A 73 -14.66 12.82 3.59
C VAL A 73 -14.52 13.57 4.90
N GLU A 74 -14.44 12.83 6.00
CA GLU A 74 -14.20 13.34 7.34
C GLU A 74 -12.77 13.00 7.74
N ASN A 75 -11.92 14.01 7.91
CA ASN A 75 -10.55 13.82 8.36
C ASN A 75 -10.50 13.84 9.89
N HIS A 76 -10.19 12.69 10.49
CA HIS A 76 -10.14 12.48 11.94
C HIS A 76 -8.71 12.61 12.50
N GLY A 77 -7.70 12.86 11.66
CA GLY A 77 -6.31 13.01 12.08
C GLY A 77 -5.65 11.70 12.50
N ASP A 78 -4.74 11.77 13.48
CA ASP A 78 -3.93 10.61 13.90
C ASP A 78 -4.77 9.58 14.66
N ILE A 79 -4.92 8.37 14.10
CA ILE A 79 -5.72 7.29 14.68
C ILE A 79 -5.23 6.86 16.06
N MET A 80 -3.94 7.01 16.38
CA MET A 80 -3.43 6.74 17.73
C MET A 80 -3.99 7.75 18.74
N GLN A 81 -4.09 9.02 18.37
CA GLN A 81 -4.67 10.06 19.23
C GLN A 81 -6.16 9.81 19.46
N VAL A 82 -6.89 9.43 18.40
CA VAL A 82 -8.30 9.04 18.49
C VAL A 82 -8.46 7.81 19.41
N ALA A 83 -7.62 6.79 19.24
CA ALA A 83 -7.66 5.57 20.05
C ALA A 83 -7.42 5.86 21.54
N LEU A 84 -6.46 6.73 21.87
CA LEU A 84 -6.12 7.11 23.25
C LEU A 84 -7.27 7.80 24.00
N LEU A 85 -8.31 8.27 23.31
CA LEU A 85 -9.52 8.81 23.94
C LEU A 85 -10.39 7.71 24.58
N THR A 86 -10.29 6.47 24.10
CA THR A 86 -11.19 5.37 24.50
C THR A 86 -10.48 4.09 24.91
N LYS A 87 -9.17 3.98 24.65
CA LYS A 87 -8.34 2.80 24.94
C LYS A 87 -7.13 3.22 25.77
N ASP A 88 -6.70 2.32 26.64
CA ASP A 88 -5.42 2.49 27.34
C ASP A 88 -4.23 2.26 26.39
N LYS A 89 -3.07 2.78 26.80
CA LYS A 89 -1.83 2.73 26.02
C LYS A 89 -1.39 1.28 25.81
N GLU A 90 -1.48 0.46 26.84
CA GLU A 90 -1.07 -0.94 26.85
C GLU A 90 -1.83 -1.76 25.80
N PHE A 91 -3.12 -1.50 25.63
CA PHE A 91 -3.98 -2.11 24.61
C PHE A 91 -3.51 -1.74 23.20
N ILE A 92 -3.25 -0.46 22.95
CA ILE A 92 -2.79 0.04 21.64
C ILE A 92 -1.43 -0.58 21.30
N VAL A 93 -0.46 -0.47 22.21
CA VAL A 93 0.90 -1.04 22.08
C VAL A 93 0.83 -2.54 21.85
N GLY A 94 0.05 -3.25 22.67
CA GLY A 94 -0.08 -4.70 22.57
C GLY A 94 -0.72 -5.16 21.27
N SER A 95 -1.67 -4.41 20.73
CA SER A 95 -2.31 -4.73 19.45
C SER A 95 -1.35 -4.53 18.27
N LEU A 96 -0.63 -3.41 18.23
CA LEU A 96 0.36 -3.12 17.18
C LEU A 96 1.56 -4.07 17.24
N ALA A 97 2.08 -4.36 18.44
CA ALA A 97 3.22 -5.25 18.62
C ALA A 97 2.91 -6.68 18.13
N LYS A 98 1.68 -7.15 18.32
CA LYS A 98 1.21 -8.44 17.78
C LYS A 98 1.13 -8.46 16.26
N ALA A 99 0.76 -7.33 15.64
CA ALA A 99 0.67 -7.21 14.18
C ALA A 99 2.03 -7.18 13.49
N LYS A 100 3.11 -6.90 14.22
CA LYS A 100 4.46 -6.74 13.67
C LYS A 100 5.05 -8.06 13.17
N LEU A 101 5.56 -8.08 11.95
CA LEU A 101 6.17 -9.28 11.35
C LEU A 101 7.46 -9.67 12.09
N VAL A 102 7.74 -10.98 12.13
CA VAL A 102 8.94 -11.57 12.78
C VAL A 102 9.93 -12.17 11.79
N ARG A 103 9.61 -12.15 10.49
CA ARG A 103 10.44 -12.70 9.41
C ARG A 103 10.31 -11.82 8.18
N TYR A 104 11.36 -11.78 7.38
CA TYR A 104 11.36 -11.15 6.05
C TYR A 104 11.82 -12.16 5.01
N GLY A 105 10.98 -12.42 4.00
CA GLY A 105 11.23 -13.45 2.99
C GLY A 105 11.24 -14.89 3.53
N GLY A 106 11.03 -15.87 2.65
CA GLY A 106 10.97 -17.30 3.05
C GLY A 106 12.31 -17.94 3.39
N TYR A 107 13.41 -17.19 3.25
CA TYR A 107 14.78 -17.68 3.42
C TYR A 107 15.64 -16.81 4.36
N GLY A 108 15.09 -15.75 4.96
CA GLY A 108 15.79 -14.94 5.94
C GLY A 108 15.74 -15.55 7.34
N PRO A 109 16.77 -15.37 8.19
CA PRO A 109 16.67 -15.70 9.61
C PRO A 109 15.50 -14.93 10.25
N PRO A 110 14.85 -15.46 11.30
CA PRO A 110 13.90 -14.69 12.08
C PRO A 110 14.54 -13.37 12.52
N LEU A 111 13.77 -12.28 12.44
CA LEU A 111 14.24 -10.99 12.89
C LEU A 111 14.66 -11.12 14.36
N PRO A 112 15.82 -10.57 14.78
CA PRO A 112 16.30 -10.70 16.16
C PRO A 112 15.49 -9.85 17.16
N ILE A 113 14.28 -9.41 16.82
CA ILE A 113 13.41 -8.66 17.73
C ILE A 113 12.62 -9.65 18.59
N GLY A 114 12.96 -9.71 19.87
CA GLY A 114 12.16 -10.43 20.85
C GLY A 114 10.79 -9.76 21.00
N GLU A 115 9.83 -10.49 21.59
CA GLU A 115 8.50 -9.95 21.88
C GLU A 115 8.61 -8.63 22.68
N LYS A 116 9.47 -8.58 23.71
CA LYS A 116 9.73 -7.36 24.49
C LYS A 116 10.19 -6.18 23.66
N ASP A 117 11.02 -6.40 22.63
CA ASP A 117 11.50 -5.32 21.76
C ASP A 117 10.37 -4.74 20.91
N LYS A 118 9.42 -5.57 20.47
CA LYS A 118 8.24 -5.08 19.74
C LYS A 118 7.39 -4.17 20.61
N PHE A 119 7.10 -4.57 21.85
CA PHE A 119 6.33 -3.74 22.77
C PHE A 119 7.04 -2.42 23.06
N ARG A 120 8.34 -2.46 23.35
CA ARG A 120 9.14 -1.25 23.58
C ARG A 120 9.12 -0.31 22.37
N LEU A 121 9.30 -0.83 21.17
CA LEU A 121 9.24 -0.02 19.94
C LEU A 121 7.89 0.65 19.76
N GLU A 122 6.78 -0.07 19.93
CA GLU A 122 5.46 0.53 19.76
C GLU A 122 5.18 1.59 20.83
N GLU A 123 5.64 1.36 22.05
CA GLU A 123 5.60 2.35 23.11
C GLU A 123 6.38 3.61 22.75
N GLU A 124 7.58 3.45 22.18
CA GLU A 124 8.42 4.54 21.69
C GLU A 124 7.79 5.26 20.49
N VAL A 125 7.13 4.54 19.57
CA VAL A 125 6.39 5.10 18.44
C VAL A 125 5.21 5.95 18.92
N LEU A 126 4.50 5.55 19.98
CA LEU A 126 3.42 6.36 20.57
C LEU A 126 3.94 7.64 21.23
N LEU A 127 5.17 7.61 21.75
CA LEU A 127 5.83 8.76 22.37
C LEU A 127 6.58 9.65 21.37
N ARG A 128 6.57 9.29 20.08
CA ARG A 128 7.25 10.07 19.03
C ARG A 128 6.68 11.48 18.96
N LYS A 129 7.53 12.44 18.56
CA LYS A 129 7.06 13.80 18.30
C LYS A 129 6.00 13.80 17.19
N PRO A 130 4.87 14.51 17.35
CA PRO A 130 3.89 14.67 16.29
C PRO A 130 4.53 15.16 14.99
N GLY A 131 4.08 14.63 13.86
CA GLY A 131 4.61 14.97 12.53
C GLY A 131 5.90 14.23 12.13
N VAL A 132 6.56 13.50 13.02
CA VAL A 132 7.67 12.61 12.63
C VAL A 132 7.09 11.37 11.96
N PRO A 133 7.47 11.07 10.69
CA PRO A 133 7.03 9.85 10.01
C PRO A 133 7.43 8.60 10.80
N ILE A 134 6.51 7.64 10.92
CA ILE A 134 6.77 6.41 11.67
C ILE A 134 7.93 5.63 11.07
N ARG A 135 8.05 5.63 9.74
CA ARG A 135 9.17 4.96 9.06
C ARG A 135 10.51 5.55 9.47
N GLN A 136 10.64 6.89 9.43
CA GLN A 136 11.87 7.57 9.83
C GLN A 136 12.23 7.21 11.26
N PHE A 137 11.25 7.30 12.16
CA PHE A 137 11.43 6.94 13.57
C PHE A 137 11.92 5.48 13.72
N LEU A 138 11.27 4.53 13.07
CA LEU A 138 11.60 3.11 13.16
C LEU A 138 12.96 2.75 12.54
N ARG A 139 13.45 3.54 11.58
CA ARG A 139 14.83 3.43 11.04
C ARG A 139 15.89 3.84 12.05
N GLU A 140 15.64 4.89 12.80
CA GLU A 140 16.57 5.42 13.78
C GLU A 140 16.69 4.49 15.01
N GLN A 141 15.68 3.67 15.28
CA GLN A 141 15.73 2.65 16.33
C GLN A 141 16.62 1.47 15.93
N ARG A 142 17.93 1.58 16.22
CA ARG A 142 18.91 0.49 16.08
C ARG A 142 18.66 -0.62 17.10
N LEU A 143 17.92 -1.65 16.70
CA LEU A 143 17.64 -2.81 17.56
C LEU A 143 18.66 -3.93 17.45
N THR A 144 19.40 -3.99 16.35
CA THR A 144 20.39 -5.03 16.11
C THR A 144 21.66 -4.43 15.53
N LYS A 145 22.79 -5.14 15.67
CA LYS A 145 24.07 -4.75 15.07
C LYS A 145 24.09 -4.87 13.53
N PHE A 146 23.00 -5.36 12.91
CA PHE A 146 22.90 -5.51 11.47
C PHE A 146 22.17 -4.30 10.89
N ASP A 147 22.91 -3.50 10.10
CA ASP A 147 22.50 -2.24 9.46
C ASP A 147 21.56 -2.42 8.25
N SER A 148 21.23 -3.64 7.84
CA SER A 148 20.47 -3.85 6.60
C SER A 148 18.99 -3.51 6.83
N LEU A 149 18.56 -2.34 6.34
CA LEU A 149 17.17 -1.88 6.14
C LEU A 149 16.22 -2.20 7.29
N SER A 150 15.78 -1.19 8.07
CA SER A 150 14.97 -1.38 9.28
C SER A 150 13.73 -2.28 9.11
N LEU A 151 13.94 -3.59 9.30
CA LEU A 151 12.91 -4.63 9.36
C LEU A 151 11.94 -4.42 10.54
N ASN A 152 12.20 -3.39 11.35
CA ASN A 152 11.35 -2.88 12.40
C ASN A 152 10.08 -2.22 11.88
N GLY A 153 9.98 -1.90 10.59
CA GLY A 153 8.87 -1.16 10.01
C GLY A 153 7.66 -1.97 9.57
N TYR A 154 7.74 -3.30 9.53
CA TYR A 154 6.80 -4.13 8.79
C TYR A 154 5.78 -4.91 9.64
N TYR A 155 4.52 -4.87 9.20
CA TYR A 155 3.38 -5.49 9.87
C TYR A 155 2.63 -6.42 8.91
N ASP A 156 2.02 -7.46 9.46
CA ASP A 156 1.04 -8.26 8.74
C ASP A 156 -0.18 -7.37 8.47
N VAL A 157 -0.55 -7.21 7.20
CA VAL A 157 -1.60 -6.27 6.79
C VAL A 157 -2.95 -6.57 7.45
N TRP A 158 -3.27 -7.86 7.66
CA TRP A 158 -4.53 -8.27 8.26
C TRP A 158 -4.53 -8.02 9.77
N SER A 159 -3.45 -8.37 10.44
CA SER A 159 -3.29 -8.13 11.87
C SER A 159 -3.23 -6.63 12.19
N LEU A 160 -2.60 -5.82 11.33
CA LEU A 160 -2.57 -4.37 11.48
C LEU A 160 -3.95 -3.75 11.27
N ARG A 161 -4.68 -4.20 10.25
CA ARG A 161 -6.08 -3.81 10.04
C ARG A 161 -6.93 -4.16 11.25
N ASP A 162 -6.78 -5.35 11.82
CA ASP A 162 -7.50 -5.75 13.03
C ASP A 162 -7.17 -4.88 14.24
N ALA A 163 -5.90 -4.49 14.38
CA ALA A 163 -5.49 -3.53 15.40
C ALA A 163 -6.17 -2.17 15.18
N TYR A 164 -6.16 -1.62 13.96
CA TYR A 164 -6.84 -0.36 13.66
C TYR A 164 -8.36 -0.44 13.83
N SER A 165 -9.00 -1.53 13.40
CA SER A 165 -10.44 -1.74 13.60
C SER A 165 -10.81 -1.68 15.08
N GLN A 166 -9.98 -2.25 15.96
CA GLN A 166 -10.17 -2.20 17.40
C GLN A 166 -9.91 -0.81 18.01
N MET A 167 -9.13 0.03 17.34
CA MET A 167 -8.81 1.41 17.73
C MET A 167 -9.86 2.42 17.27
N LEU A 168 -10.61 2.12 16.20
CA LEU A 168 -11.68 2.98 15.73
C LEU A 168 -12.81 3.10 16.77
N PRO A 169 -13.38 4.31 16.96
CA PRO A 169 -14.65 4.50 17.65
C PRO A 169 -15.73 3.60 17.05
N GLU A 170 -16.63 3.07 17.88
CA GLU A 170 -17.61 2.06 17.47
C GLU A 170 -18.53 2.58 16.36
N GLU A 171 -18.88 3.85 16.43
CA GLU A 171 -19.69 4.60 15.47
C GLU A 171 -19.00 4.79 14.09
N LEU A 172 -17.66 4.78 14.05
CA LEU A 172 -16.87 5.00 12.82
C LEU A 172 -16.40 3.69 12.18
N ARG A 173 -16.54 2.55 12.87
CA ARG A 173 -16.23 1.22 12.30
C ARG A 173 -17.12 0.89 11.10
N GLY A 174 -18.29 1.51 11.02
CA GLY A 174 -19.25 1.29 9.96
C GLY A 174 -19.84 -0.13 9.94
N SER A 175 -20.73 -0.32 9.00
CA SER A 175 -21.35 -1.57 8.58
C SER A 175 -21.69 -1.45 7.10
N GLU A 176 -21.92 -2.58 6.41
CA GLU A 176 -22.39 -2.57 5.02
C GLU A 176 -23.68 -1.72 4.84
N SER A 177 -24.51 -1.61 5.88
CA SER A 177 -25.75 -0.81 5.85
C SER A 177 -25.54 0.69 6.06
N SER A 178 -24.48 1.08 6.77
CA SER A 178 -24.17 2.48 7.13
C SER A 178 -23.51 3.28 6.02
N ARG A 179 -22.92 2.62 5.00
CA ARG A 179 -22.12 3.26 3.94
C ARG A 179 -20.98 4.14 4.48
N GLN A 180 -20.49 3.82 5.68
CA GLN A 180 -19.29 4.41 6.25
C GLN A 180 -18.07 3.54 5.91
N VAL A 181 -17.03 4.17 5.41
CA VAL A 181 -15.74 3.55 5.06
C VAL A 181 -14.67 4.17 5.94
N ALA A 182 -13.93 3.36 6.68
CA ALA A 182 -12.72 3.82 7.34
C ALA A 182 -11.52 3.65 6.39
N LEU A 183 -10.76 4.72 6.17
CA LEU A 183 -9.55 4.72 5.37
C LEU A 183 -8.38 5.19 6.24
N VAL A 184 -7.40 4.32 6.47
CA VAL A 184 -6.21 4.63 7.27
C VAL A 184 -4.99 4.72 6.37
N ILE A 185 -4.33 5.88 6.37
CA ILE A 185 -3.05 6.10 5.68
C ILE A 185 -1.92 6.01 6.70
N THR A 186 -1.06 5.00 6.58
CA THR A 186 0.00 4.71 7.56
C THR A 186 1.41 4.83 6.96
N GLY A 187 2.36 5.25 7.79
CA GLY A 187 3.80 5.17 7.48
C GLY A 187 4.41 3.81 7.81
N ARG A 188 3.66 2.89 8.40
CA ARG A 188 4.13 1.53 8.67
C ARG A 188 4.22 0.74 7.38
N GLY A 189 5.32 0.03 7.16
CA GLY A 189 5.42 -0.96 6.09
C GLY A 189 4.46 -2.11 6.33
N ILE A 190 3.87 -2.66 5.28
CA ILE A 190 2.92 -3.76 5.40
C ILE A 190 3.27 -4.89 4.45
N GLY A 191 2.94 -6.11 4.85
CA GLY A 191 3.08 -7.29 4.02
C GLY A 191 2.14 -8.39 4.47
N GLN A 192 2.14 -9.48 3.71
CA GLN A 192 1.34 -10.67 3.99
C GLN A 192 2.23 -11.90 3.84
N MET A 193 2.08 -12.86 4.75
CA MET A 193 2.70 -14.17 4.57
C MET A 193 1.98 -14.95 3.45
N GLU A 194 2.69 -15.20 2.36
CA GLU A 194 2.22 -16.05 1.25
C GLU A 194 3.27 -17.11 0.95
N GLN A 195 2.89 -18.39 0.92
CA GLN A 195 3.78 -19.50 0.55
C GLN A 195 5.12 -19.51 1.32
N GLY A 196 5.09 -19.15 2.60
CA GLY A 196 6.27 -19.13 3.47
C GLY A 196 7.15 -17.90 3.35
N ARG A 197 6.82 -16.93 2.48
CA ARG A 197 7.53 -15.64 2.35
C ARG A 197 6.63 -14.46 2.69
N VAL A 198 7.20 -13.38 3.22
CA VAL A 198 6.50 -12.09 3.29
C VAL A 198 6.44 -11.51 1.89
N HIS A 199 5.24 -11.24 1.41
CA HIS A 199 4.97 -10.46 0.21
C HIS A 199 4.54 -9.05 0.66
N MET A 200 5.35 -8.04 0.35
CA MET A 200 5.00 -6.66 0.69
C MET A 200 3.74 -6.19 -0.04
N ARG A 201 3.04 -5.20 0.53
CA ARG A 201 1.84 -4.63 -0.06
C ARG A 201 1.88 -3.10 0.04
N GLY A 202 1.31 -2.41 -0.95
CA GLY A 202 1.01 -0.97 -0.86
C GLY A 202 -0.25 -0.69 -0.01
N GLY A 203 -1.12 -1.68 0.13
CA GLY A 203 -2.35 -1.55 0.89
C GLY A 203 -3.12 -2.86 1.06
N GLY A 204 -4.21 -2.82 1.81
CA GLY A 204 -5.16 -3.93 1.92
C GLY A 204 -6.53 -3.44 2.39
N SER A 205 -7.58 -4.11 1.91
CA SER A 205 -8.97 -3.80 2.24
C SER A 205 -9.75 -5.06 2.59
N MET A 206 -10.57 -5.01 3.64
CA MET A 206 -11.53 -6.05 3.98
C MET A 206 -12.62 -5.50 4.91
N GLY A 207 -13.88 -5.79 4.60
CA GLY A 207 -15.01 -5.26 5.36
C GLY A 207 -15.16 -3.77 5.11
N THR A 208 -15.25 -2.97 6.19
CA THR A 208 -15.46 -1.51 6.17
C THR A 208 -14.19 -0.69 6.37
N LEU A 209 -13.02 -1.33 6.51
CA LEU A 209 -11.75 -0.68 6.78
C LEU A 209 -10.71 -1.02 5.69
N SER A 210 -10.13 0.03 5.13
CA SER A 210 -9.01 -0.01 4.21
C SER A 210 -7.77 0.63 4.82
N VAL A 211 -6.61 0.00 4.58
CA VAL A 211 -5.31 0.49 5.05
C VAL A 211 -4.40 0.68 3.84
N ILE A 212 -3.81 1.87 3.71
CA ILE A 212 -2.82 2.18 2.68
C ILE A 212 -1.51 2.57 3.37
N SER A 213 -0.41 1.99 2.90
CA SER A 213 0.93 2.23 3.42
C SER A 213 1.74 3.09 2.47
N THR A 214 2.17 4.26 2.94
CA THR A 214 3.11 5.12 2.21
C THR A 214 4.49 4.47 2.07
N THR A 215 4.96 3.77 3.10
CA THR A 215 6.15 2.90 3.01
C THR A 215 5.95 1.77 2.00
N GLY A 216 4.79 1.12 2.01
CA GLY A 216 4.44 0.03 1.10
C GLY A 216 4.35 0.46 -0.36
N LEU A 217 3.91 1.69 -0.64
CA LEU A 217 3.92 2.28 -1.99
C LEU A 217 5.33 2.37 -2.59
N VAL A 218 6.32 2.62 -1.74
CA VAL A 218 7.73 2.69 -2.16
C VAL A 218 8.32 1.28 -2.22
N ASP A 219 8.10 0.46 -1.21
CA ASP A 219 8.87 -0.77 -1.03
C ASP A 219 8.24 -1.99 -1.73
N ALA A 220 6.91 -2.05 -1.90
CA ALA A 220 6.23 -3.24 -2.39
C ALA A 220 6.28 -3.46 -3.91
N PRO A 221 6.07 -2.45 -4.77
CA PRO A 221 6.18 -2.65 -6.22
C PRO A 221 7.62 -2.98 -6.61
N GLY A 222 7.78 -3.90 -7.57
CA GLY A 222 9.08 -4.28 -8.11
C GLY A 222 9.83 -3.06 -8.63
N LYS A 223 11.13 -2.94 -8.33
CA LYS A 223 11.90 -1.79 -8.78
C LYS A 223 12.11 -1.84 -10.31
N PRO A 224 12.47 -0.72 -10.98
CA PRO A 224 12.81 -0.76 -12.40
C PRO A 224 13.78 -1.90 -12.69
N ILE A 225 13.66 -2.57 -13.83
CA ILE A 225 14.45 -3.78 -14.12
C ILE A 225 15.96 -3.49 -14.04
N GLU A 226 16.39 -2.28 -14.37
CA GLU A 226 17.78 -1.84 -14.26
C GLU A 226 18.23 -1.72 -12.80
N VAL A 227 17.33 -1.31 -11.90
CA VAL A 227 17.55 -1.30 -10.45
C VAL A 227 17.58 -2.72 -9.91
N GLU A 228 16.64 -3.58 -10.30
CA GLU A 228 16.65 -4.99 -9.92
C GLU A 228 17.90 -5.69 -10.43
N VAL A 229 18.33 -5.42 -11.66
CA VAL A 229 19.59 -5.95 -12.21
C VAL A 229 20.80 -5.36 -11.48
N ALA A 230 20.79 -4.08 -11.12
CA ALA A 230 21.85 -3.47 -10.33
C ALA A 230 21.89 -4.04 -8.89
N MET A 231 20.74 -4.27 -8.27
CA MET A 231 20.59 -4.85 -6.93
C MET A 231 20.89 -6.33 -6.94
N ASP A 232 20.41 -7.11 -7.90
CA ASP A 232 20.74 -8.52 -8.13
C ASP A 232 22.23 -8.67 -8.46
N ARG A 233 22.83 -7.77 -9.24
CA ARG A 233 24.29 -7.71 -9.38
C ARG A 233 24.92 -7.41 -8.03
N THR A 234 24.50 -6.37 -7.30
CA THR A 234 25.00 -6.03 -5.95
C THR A 234 24.83 -7.16 -4.92
N ASN A 235 23.76 -7.96 -5.02
CA ASN A 235 23.42 -9.05 -4.12
C ASN A 235 24.13 -10.36 -4.51
N ARG A 236 24.32 -10.63 -5.81
CA ARG A 236 25.16 -11.73 -6.36
C ARG A 236 26.65 -11.49 -6.16
N LEU A 237 27.05 -10.22 -6.04
CA LEU A 237 28.39 -9.80 -5.61
C LEU A 237 28.64 -10.11 -4.13
N GLY A 238 27.58 -10.09 -3.32
CA GLY A 238 27.56 -10.39 -1.91
C GLY A 238 28.66 -9.75 -1.04
N PHE A 239 28.22 -9.28 0.09
CA PHE A 239 28.74 -9.87 1.33
C PHE A 239 28.57 -11.43 1.40
N LEU A 240 28.62 -12.26 0.34
CA LEU A 240 29.82 -12.78 -0.38
C LEU A 240 29.49 -13.28 -1.83
N PRO A 241 30.48 -13.36 -2.75
CA PRO A 241 30.26 -13.43 -4.19
C PRO A 241 30.20 -14.83 -4.82
N ASN A 242 29.56 -14.96 -5.99
CA ASN A 242 29.95 -15.99 -6.96
C ASN A 242 29.90 -15.47 -8.41
N PHE A 243 31.07 -15.34 -9.03
CA PHE A 243 31.28 -14.77 -10.36
C PHE A 243 31.74 -15.83 -11.33
N ASN A 244 31.23 -15.77 -12.56
CA ASN A 244 31.90 -16.43 -13.69
C ASN A 244 32.91 -15.49 -14.39
N ASP A 245 33.20 -14.30 -13.83
CA ASP A 245 34.29 -13.39 -14.25
C ASP A 245 35.05 -12.79 -13.04
N PRO A 246 36.22 -13.35 -12.68
CA PRO A 246 37.02 -12.93 -11.53
C PRO A 246 37.66 -11.52 -11.62
N GLU A 247 37.75 -10.91 -12.80
CA GLU A 247 38.47 -9.63 -12.98
C GLU A 247 37.54 -8.43 -12.73
N LEU A 248 36.32 -8.49 -13.26
CA LEU A 248 35.30 -7.45 -13.05
C LEU A 248 34.90 -7.30 -11.56
N THR A 249 34.90 -8.43 -10.85
CA THR A 249 34.78 -8.57 -9.40
C THR A 249 35.71 -7.65 -8.63
N ARG A 250 36.99 -7.71 -9.01
CA ARG A 250 38.09 -7.10 -8.27
C ARG A 250 38.04 -5.58 -8.41
N GLN A 251 37.79 -5.12 -9.63
CA GLN A 251 37.72 -3.69 -9.96
C GLN A 251 36.57 -2.97 -9.25
N PHE A 252 35.39 -3.59 -9.16
CA PHE A 252 34.25 -2.99 -8.46
C PHE A 252 34.45 -2.94 -6.93
N ILE A 253 35.06 -3.98 -6.34
CA ILE A 253 35.40 -4.03 -4.91
C ILE A 253 36.46 -2.97 -4.55
N GLU A 254 37.45 -2.76 -5.43
CA GLU A 254 38.47 -1.72 -5.23
C GLU A 254 37.84 -0.33 -5.27
N VAL A 255 36.91 -0.04 -6.19
CA VAL A 255 36.23 1.28 -6.28
C VAL A 255 35.38 1.60 -5.04
N ILE A 256 34.61 0.64 -4.49
CA ILE A 256 33.80 0.88 -3.29
C ILE A 256 34.71 1.08 -2.05
N LYS A 257 35.78 0.28 -1.92
CA LYS A 257 36.73 0.38 -0.81
C LYS A 257 37.57 1.64 -0.86
N GLU A 258 38.04 2.05 -2.04
CA GLU A 258 38.78 3.29 -2.24
C GLU A 258 37.92 4.53 -1.97
N ARG A 259 36.60 4.45 -2.20
CA ARG A 259 35.68 5.59 -2.05
C ARG A 259 34.90 5.63 -0.73
N GLY A 260 34.98 4.59 0.10
CA GLY A 260 34.35 4.57 1.43
C GLY A 260 32.82 4.72 1.42
N LEU A 261 32.14 4.24 0.37
CA LEU A 261 30.70 4.46 0.19
C LEU A 261 29.88 3.55 1.13
N SER A 262 29.02 4.15 1.97
CA SER A 262 28.06 3.44 2.81
C SER A 262 26.87 2.90 2.00
N GLN A 263 26.12 1.94 2.54
CA GLN A 263 24.88 1.45 1.93
C GLN A 263 23.87 2.58 1.67
N GLU A 264 23.85 3.57 2.57
CA GLU A 264 23.04 4.79 2.44
C GLU A 264 23.41 5.58 1.18
N ILE A 265 24.71 5.76 0.89
CA ILE A 265 25.14 6.46 -0.33
C ILE A 265 24.76 5.67 -1.59
N VAL A 266 24.76 4.34 -1.53
CA VAL A 266 24.29 3.50 -2.65
C VAL A 266 22.78 3.68 -2.86
N GLU A 267 21.97 3.63 -1.80
CA GLU A 267 20.52 3.87 -1.87
C GLU A 267 20.22 5.28 -2.40
N GLU A 268 20.91 6.30 -1.89
CA GLU A 268 20.80 7.69 -2.38
C GLU A 268 21.16 7.82 -3.85
N THR A 269 22.27 7.18 -4.28
CA THR A 269 22.70 7.20 -5.68
C THR A 269 21.66 6.55 -6.60
N MET A 270 21.08 5.42 -6.18
CA MET A 270 20.01 4.75 -6.94
C MET A 270 18.74 5.62 -6.99
N ASN A 271 18.33 6.22 -5.88
CA ASN A 271 17.21 7.17 -5.83
C ASN A 271 17.43 8.38 -6.72
N MET A 272 18.68 8.87 -6.83
CA MET A 272 19.03 9.95 -7.76
C MET A 272 18.97 9.50 -9.22
N MET A 273 19.56 8.36 -9.56
CA MET A 273 19.64 7.87 -10.94
C MET A 273 18.29 7.47 -11.53
N PHE A 274 17.40 6.91 -10.70
CA PHE A 274 16.10 6.38 -11.13
C PHE A 274 14.94 7.19 -10.60
N ARG A 275 15.17 8.45 -10.20
CA ARG A 275 14.14 9.33 -9.63
C ARG A 275 12.88 9.34 -10.49
N ASP A 276 12.98 9.49 -11.80
CA ASP A 276 11.79 9.59 -12.66
C ASP A 276 11.06 8.24 -12.86
N LYS A 277 11.67 7.12 -12.48
CA LYS A 277 11.17 5.75 -12.71
C LYS A 277 10.68 5.03 -11.45
N MET A 278 10.97 5.55 -10.27
CA MET A 278 10.51 4.97 -9.01
C MET A 278 10.31 6.02 -7.94
N LEU A 279 9.42 5.72 -6.99
CA LEU A 279 9.27 6.51 -5.78
C LEU A 279 10.44 6.22 -4.82
N SER A 280 10.81 7.27 -4.08
CA SER A 280 11.65 7.16 -2.90
C SER A 280 10.84 7.60 -1.67
N HIS A 281 11.34 7.33 -0.47
CA HIS A 281 10.69 7.89 0.73
C HIS A 281 10.85 9.41 0.75
N ASP A 282 9.84 10.09 1.28
CA ASP A 282 9.71 11.56 1.24
C ASP A 282 9.66 12.13 -0.19
N ASP A 283 9.33 11.30 -1.18
CA ASP A 283 9.09 11.78 -2.55
C ASP A 283 7.72 12.44 -2.65
N PRO A 284 7.62 13.72 -3.07
CA PRO A 284 6.35 14.44 -3.13
C PRO A 284 5.32 13.74 -4.04
N ARG A 285 5.76 12.90 -4.98
CA ARG A 285 4.87 12.11 -5.84
C ARG A 285 4.09 11.04 -5.07
N ILE A 286 4.47 10.69 -3.84
CA ILE A 286 3.68 9.79 -2.98
C ILE A 286 2.24 10.32 -2.81
N ASN A 287 2.07 11.63 -2.69
CA ASN A 287 0.76 12.24 -2.51
C ASN A 287 -0.15 12.05 -3.75
N GLU A 288 0.44 12.07 -4.95
CA GLU A 288 -0.25 11.71 -6.19
C GLU A 288 -0.45 10.19 -6.31
N ALA A 289 0.56 9.40 -5.93
CA ALA A 289 0.56 7.95 -6.05
C ALA A 289 -0.57 7.26 -5.28
N ILE A 290 -0.96 7.85 -4.15
CA ILE A 290 -1.93 7.26 -3.23
C ILE A 290 -3.38 7.38 -3.72
N LYS A 291 -3.66 8.37 -4.59
CA LYS A 291 -5.01 8.74 -5.02
C LYS A 291 -5.75 7.59 -5.71
N GLY A 292 -5.11 6.90 -6.66
CA GLY A 292 -5.72 5.76 -7.35
C GLY A 292 -6.01 4.59 -6.43
N MET A 293 -5.07 4.27 -5.54
CA MET A 293 -5.25 3.19 -4.57
C MET A 293 -6.36 3.52 -3.57
N ALA A 294 -6.49 4.79 -3.15
CA ALA A 294 -7.59 5.23 -2.31
C ALA A 294 -8.96 5.05 -3.00
N LEU A 295 -9.07 5.44 -4.28
CA LEU A 295 -10.29 5.19 -5.07
C LEU A 295 -10.62 3.69 -5.14
N SER A 296 -9.63 2.86 -5.52
CA SER A 296 -9.79 1.41 -5.62
C SER A 296 -10.26 0.80 -4.30
N PHE A 297 -9.69 1.24 -3.18
CA PHE A 297 -10.05 0.69 -1.87
C PHE A 297 -11.39 1.19 -1.35
N VAL A 298 -11.75 2.46 -1.59
CA VAL A 298 -13.09 2.95 -1.26
C VAL A 298 -14.14 2.15 -2.03
N LEU A 299 -13.95 1.96 -3.34
CA LEU A 299 -14.84 1.14 -4.17
C LEU A 299 -14.93 -0.31 -3.67
N TYR A 300 -13.79 -0.93 -3.38
CA TYR A 300 -13.74 -2.30 -2.85
C TYR A 300 -14.46 -2.43 -1.50
N THR A 301 -14.26 -1.46 -0.60
CA THR A 301 -14.92 -1.42 0.72
C THR A 301 -16.44 -1.28 0.59
N LEU A 302 -16.90 -0.56 -0.43
CA LEU A 302 -18.33 -0.42 -0.75
C LEU A 302 -18.92 -1.66 -1.44
N GLY A 303 -18.12 -2.70 -1.66
CA GLY A 303 -18.55 -3.95 -2.28
C GLY A 303 -18.57 -3.92 -3.80
N GLU A 304 -17.93 -2.91 -4.42
CA GLU A 304 -17.75 -2.86 -5.86
C GLU A 304 -16.51 -3.67 -6.24
N TYR A 305 -16.68 -4.69 -7.08
CA TYR A 305 -15.66 -5.69 -7.40
C TYR A 305 -15.29 -5.71 -8.88
N GLY A 306 -14.28 -6.51 -9.19
CA GLY A 306 -13.76 -6.70 -10.54
C GLY A 306 -13.30 -5.39 -11.20
N LYS A 307 -13.74 -5.19 -12.45
CA LYS A 307 -13.32 -4.03 -13.26
C LYS A 307 -13.73 -2.68 -12.66
N VAL A 308 -14.68 -2.67 -11.72
CA VAL A 308 -15.17 -1.44 -11.08
C VAL A 308 -14.08 -0.82 -10.21
N PHE A 309 -13.49 -1.59 -9.30
CA PHE A 309 -12.47 -1.08 -8.37
C PHE A 309 -11.04 -1.19 -8.91
N GLN A 310 -10.80 -2.09 -9.87
CA GLN A 310 -9.45 -2.37 -10.36
C GLN A 310 -9.47 -2.61 -11.87
N CYS A 311 -8.68 -1.82 -12.61
CA CYS A 311 -8.48 -2.02 -14.04
C CYS A 311 -7.49 -3.15 -14.27
N SER A 312 -7.96 -4.29 -14.78
CA SER A 312 -7.10 -5.39 -15.22
C SER A 312 -6.85 -5.30 -16.73
N THR A 313 -5.62 -5.61 -17.14
CA THR A 313 -5.18 -5.68 -18.55
C THR A 313 -5.77 -6.87 -19.32
N THR A 314 -6.73 -7.60 -18.74
CA THR A 314 -7.17 -8.91 -19.24
C THR A 314 -8.32 -8.86 -20.24
N ASP A 315 -8.93 -7.69 -20.48
CA ASP A 315 -9.96 -7.56 -21.52
C ASP A 315 -9.32 -7.18 -22.87
N LEU A 316 -8.49 -8.10 -23.40
CA LEU A 316 -7.87 -8.06 -24.74
C LEU A 316 -8.91 -8.17 -25.88
N SER A 317 -10.20 -8.08 -25.59
CA SER A 317 -11.30 -8.30 -26.54
C SER A 317 -11.73 -7.04 -27.31
N ALA A 318 -11.27 -5.85 -26.90
CA ALA A 318 -11.51 -4.61 -27.62
C ALA A 318 -10.19 -4.08 -28.20
N GLY A 319 -10.04 -4.11 -29.52
CA GLY A 319 -8.85 -3.69 -30.27
C GLY A 319 -8.54 -2.18 -30.20
N SER A 320 -8.54 -1.60 -29.00
CA SER A 320 -8.07 -0.25 -28.69
C SER A 320 -6.60 -0.32 -28.22
N PRO A 321 -5.73 0.61 -28.64
CA PRO A 321 -4.40 0.74 -28.02
C PRO A 321 -4.56 0.89 -26.50
N ASP A 322 -3.72 0.16 -25.77
CA ASP A 322 -3.81 -0.24 -24.35
C ASP A 322 -3.87 0.94 -23.33
N LEU A 323 -4.93 1.74 -23.37
CA LEU A 323 -5.21 2.85 -22.43
C LEU A 323 -5.51 2.34 -21.00
N SER A 324 -5.82 1.04 -20.84
CA SER A 324 -5.94 0.39 -19.53
C SER A 324 -4.68 0.50 -18.69
N LYS A 325 -3.50 0.52 -19.31
CA LYS A 325 -2.20 0.69 -18.62
C LYS A 325 -1.89 2.10 -18.15
N PHE A 326 -2.75 3.07 -18.45
CA PHE A 326 -2.65 4.44 -17.95
C PHE A 326 -3.82 4.81 -17.04
N CYS A 327 -4.76 3.88 -16.82
CA CYS A 327 -5.86 4.11 -15.89
C CYS A 327 -5.31 4.15 -14.47
N ARG A 328 -5.65 5.21 -13.72
CA ARG A 328 -5.25 5.37 -12.32
C ARG A 328 -5.73 4.23 -11.40
N LEU A 329 -6.71 3.43 -11.81
CA LEU A 329 -7.16 2.23 -11.07
C LEU A 329 -6.43 0.94 -11.51
N HIS A 330 -5.35 1.03 -12.28
CA HIS A 330 -4.56 -0.11 -12.71
C HIS A 330 -3.76 -0.73 -11.55
N ASP A 331 -3.78 -2.06 -11.46
CA ASP A 331 -3.03 -2.84 -10.47
C ASP A 331 -1.54 -2.94 -10.81
N SER A 332 -0.81 -1.88 -10.47
CA SER A 332 0.61 -1.79 -10.78
C SER A 332 1.43 -2.72 -9.89
N HIS A 333 2.24 -3.56 -10.52
CA HIS A 333 3.15 -4.48 -9.82
C HIS A 333 4.59 -3.97 -9.82
N TRP A 334 4.92 -3.05 -10.72
CA TRP A 334 6.24 -2.43 -10.86
C TRP A 334 6.19 -0.94 -10.55
N GLN A 335 7.29 -0.38 -10.05
CA GLN A 335 7.45 1.06 -9.81
C GLN A 335 7.24 1.89 -11.08
N GLU A 336 7.72 1.42 -12.23
CA GLU A 336 7.52 2.13 -13.51
C GLU A 336 6.04 2.13 -13.92
N GLU A 337 5.30 1.05 -13.67
CA GLU A 337 3.86 0.99 -13.91
C GLU A 337 3.12 1.92 -12.94
N LEU A 338 3.48 1.88 -11.66
CA LEU A 338 2.89 2.72 -10.62
C LEU A 338 3.08 4.20 -10.95
N ILE A 339 4.28 4.60 -11.36
CA ILE A 339 4.55 5.96 -11.82
C ILE A 339 3.70 6.28 -13.05
N ALA A 340 3.67 5.40 -14.05
CA ALA A 340 2.93 5.64 -15.29
C ALA A 340 1.42 5.81 -15.09
N VAL A 341 0.82 5.09 -14.14
CA VAL A 341 -0.64 5.12 -13.92
C VAL A 341 -1.07 6.13 -12.86
N GLN A 342 -0.23 6.39 -11.86
CA GLN A 342 -0.59 7.28 -10.76
C GLN A 342 -0.08 8.71 -10.92
N ILE A 343 1.04 8.91 -11.62
CA ILE A 343 1.63 10.23 -11.79
C ILE A 343 1.21 10.76 -13.16
N LYS A 344 0.22 11.65 -13.15
CA LYS A 344 -0.41 12.18 -14.37
C LYS A 344 0.63 12.83 -15.28
N ASN A 345 0.80 12.28 -16.48
CA ASN A 345 1.54 12.94 -17.54
C ASN A 345 0.65 13.95 -18.27
N PRO A 346 1.18 15.14 -18.63
CA PRO A 346 0.43 16.11 -19.44
C PRO A 346 -0.10 15.47 -20.74
N GLY A 347 -1.40 15.63 -21.00
CA GLY A 347 -2.05 15.13 -22.21
C GLY A 347 -2.50 13.67 -22.16
N GLN A 348 -2.25 12.94 -21.07
CA GLN A 348 -2.82 11.60 -20.86
C GLN A 348 -4.14 11.67 -20.08
N PRO A 349 -5.16 10.88 -20.45
CA PRO A 349 -6.36 10.75 -19.64
C PRO A 349 -6.01 10.10 -18.30
N GLU A 350 -6.74 10.48 -17.25
CA GLU A 350 -6.54 9.95 -15.89
C GLU A 350 -7.09 8.53 -15.73
N PHE A 351 -8.13 8.20 -16.48
CA PHE A 351 -8.86 6.94 -16.41
C PHE A 351 -9.00 6.33 -17.81
N CYS A 352 -9.25 5.02 -17.88
CA CYS A 352 -9.71 4.41 -19.14
C CYS A 352 -11.15 4.84 -19.46
N ASP A 353 -11.66 4.52 -20.65
CA ASP A 353 -13.01 4.95 -21.09
C ASP A 353 -14.11 4.56 -20.09
N TYR A 354 -14.07 3.33 -19.56
CA TYR A 354 -15.03 2.86 -18.57
C TYR A 354 -14.99 3.68 -17.27
N HIS A 355 -13.80 3.91 -16.72
CA HIS A 355 -13.65 4.64 -15.46
C HIS A 355 -13.87 6.14 -15.64
N THR A 356 -13.56 6.68 -16.82
CA THR A 356 -13.93 8.04 -17.20
C THR A 356 -15.45 8.19 -17.20
N GLU A 357 -16.17 7.28 -17.87
CA GLU A 357 -17.64 7.30 -17.87
C GLU A 357 -18.21 7.16 -16.45
N LEU A 358 -17.65 6.27 -15.63
CA LEU A 358 -18.06 6.07 -14.25
C LEU A 358 -17.90 7.34 -13.40
N PHE A 359 -16.71 7.93 -13.38
CA PHE A 359 -16.41 9.09 -12.54
C PHE A 359 -17.04 10.38 -13.09
N ASP A 360 -17.16 10.54 -14.41
CA ASP A 360 -17.90 11.66 -15.00
C ASP A 360 -19.38 11.60 -14.59
N LYS A 361 -19.98 10.41 -14.59
CA LYS A 361 -21.37 10.25 -14.14
C LYS A 361 -21.53 10.47 -12.65
N LEU A 362 -20.52 10.21 -11.82
CA LEU A 362 -20.53 10.46 -10.38
C LEU A 362 -20.31 11.95 -10.05
N GLY A 363 -19.30 12.57 -10.67
CA GLY A 363 -18.85 13.93 -10.44
C GLY A 363 -19.68 15.02 -11.11
N ASN A 364 -20.39 14.73 -12.21
CA ASN A 364 -21.36 15.66 -12.79
C ASN A 364 -22.68 15.64 -11.99
N THR A 365 -22.74 16.46 -10.94
CA THR A 365 -23.99 16.97 -10.34
C THR A 365 -23.78 18.38 -9.80
#